data_AF-A0A385SPD8-F1
#
_entry.id   AF-A0A385SPD8-F1
#
_cell.length_a   1.000
_cell.length_b   1.000
_cell.length_c   1.000
_cell.angle_alpha   90.00
_cell.angle_beta   90.00
_cell.angle_gamma   90.00
#
_symmetry.space_group_name_H-M   'P 1'
#
loop_
_entity.id
_entity.type
_entity.pdbx_description
1 polymer ?
#
loop_
_entity_poly.entity_id
_entity_poly.type
_entity_poly.pdbx_seq_one_letter_code
_entity_poly.pdbx_strand_id
1 'polypeptide(L)'
;MKHIRLIQLLVVACIFILTSCSDDAGPAPSKNYVLVHGAWQAPYVWNSVKANLEKQGHKVTVIELPGHGSDQTPPGEITLDRYKEKVIDALSTIDGKVILVGHSLGGMIISSVAEAVPEKTEKLVYVAAYLPATGQTLNELAHTDPDSQLGGDGVLIFNNDGVTVDVKQDQLVNLFIQDGTPEVQNLVLKNYRSEPLIPFINPVSLTAENFGAVEKVYIRTLKDHVVSPSLQDRMITSGGVKSIYKINTGHSPFLSQPDSLSALLIKISHN
;
A
#
# COMPACT_ATOMS: atom_id res chain seq x y z
N MET A 1 49.10 60.43 -54.76
CA MET A 1 50.14 59.67 -54.04
C MET A 1 49.59 59.21 -52.70
N LYS A 2 49.83 57.93 -52.39
CA LYS A 2 49.73 57.25 -51.08
C LYS A 2 48.34 57.08 -50.46
N HIS A 3 47.87 55.84 -50.60
CA HIS A 3 46.86 55.16 -49.82
C HIS A 3 47.17 55.19 -48.31
N ILE A 4 46.15 55.46 -47.49
CA ILE A 4 46.12 55.05 -46.08
C ILE A 4 44.79 54.32 -45.88
N ARG A 5 44.87 53.00 -45.69
CA ARG A 5 43.73 52.13 -45.33
C ARG A 5 43.50 52.26 -43.82
N LEU A 6 42.32 52.71 -43.43
CA LEU A 6 41.86 52.67 -42.04
C LEU A 6 41.27 51.28 -41.79
N ILE A 7 41.91 50.50 -40.92
CA ILE A 7 41.43 49.18 -40.47
C ILE A 7 40.37 49.45 -39.38
N GLN A 8 39.10 49.18 -39.66
CA GLN A 8 38.06 49.13 -38.64
C GLN A 8 38.13 47.77 -37.92
N LEU A 9 38.46 47.80 -36.64
CA LEU A 9 38.39 46.65 -35.74
C LEU A 9 36.91 46.38 -35.43
N LEU A 10 36.33 45.30 -35.98
CA LEU A 10 35.02 44.81 -35.57
C LEU A 10 35.20 43.96 -34.30
N VAL A 11 34.72 44.46 -33.15
CA VAL A 11 34.59 43.66 -31.93
C VAL A 11 33.28 42.88 -32.04
N VAL A 12 33.38 41.57 -32.31
CA VAL A 12 32.23 40.66 -32.24
C VAL A 12 32.06 40.23 -30.79
N ALA A 13 31.03 40.73 -30.13
CA ALA A 13 30.62 40.24 -28.81
C ALA A 13 29.87 38.91 -28.99
N CYS A 14 30.52 37.80 -28.65
CA CYS A 14 29.87 36.50 -28.54
C CYS A 14 28.99 36.49 -27.28
N ILE A 15 27.68 36.58 -27.45
CA ILE A 15 26.70 36.35 -26.39
C ILE A 15 26.55 34.82 -26.23
N PHE A 16 27.10 34.28 -25.16
CA PHE A 16 26.81 32.91 -24.73
C PHE A 16 25.39 32.88 -24.13
N ILE A 17 24.42 32.34 -24.87
CA ILE A 17 23.10 32.02 -24.32
C ILE A 17 23.25 30.71 -23.56
N LEU A 18 23.42 30.80 -22.23
CA LEU A 18 23.25 29.67 -21.34
C LEU A 18 21.75 29.34 -21.28
N THR A 19 21.33 28.30 -22.01
CA THR A 19 20.02 27.69 -21.80
C THR A 19 20.04 26.98 -20.45
N SER A 20 19.53 27.65 -19.43
CA SER A 20 19.10 27.02 -18.19
C SER A 20 17.93 26.09 -18.52
N CYS A 21 18.14 24.78 -18.43
CA CYS A 21 17.03 23.85 -18.25
C CYS A 21 16.50 24.08 -16.84
N SER A 22 15.55 25.00 -16.70
CA SER A 22 14.76 25.11 -15.50
C SER A 22 13.74 23.97 -15.54
N ASP A 23 13.88 23.00 -14.64
CA ASP A 23 12.81 22.06 -14.29
C ASP A 23 11.70 22.84 -13.56
N ASP A 24 10.98 23.70 -14.27
CA ASP A 24 9.75 24.36 -13.79
C ASP A 24 8.57 23.39 -13.93
N ALA A 25 8.69 22.21 -13.32
CA ALA A 25 7.51 21.46 -12.91
C ALA A 25 7.06 22.08 -11.58
N GLY A 26 6.04 22.93 -11.62
CA GLY A 26 5.35 23.38 -10.40
C GLY A 26 4.98 22.19 -9.50
N PRO A 27 4.78 22.39 -8.19
CA PRO A 27 4.50 21.28 -7.28
C PRO A 27 3.36 20.44 -7.84
N ALA A 28 3.61 19.14 -7.99
CA ALA A 28 2.67 18.22 -8.58
C ALA A 28 1.31 18.31 -7.84
N PRO A 29 0.18 18.18 -8.55
CA PRO A 29 -1.13 18.37 -7.96
C PRO A 29 -1.32 17.43 -6.75
N SER A 30 -1.84 18.00 -5.66
CA SER A 30 -2.13 17.27 -4.43
C SER A 30 -3.09 16.10 -4.71
N LYS A 31 -2.89 15.00 -3.99
CA LYS A 31 -3.65 13.75 -4.12
C LYS A 31 -4.20 13.36 -2.76
N ASN A 32 -5.31 12.65 -2.76
CA ASN A 32 -5.88 12.06 -1.56
C ASN A 32 -5.43 10.59 -1.47
N TYR A 33 -4.71 10.23 -0.41
CA TYR A 33 -4.37 8.86 -0.09
C TYR A 33 -5.26 8.34 1.02
N VAL A 34 -5.66 7.08 0.88
CA VAL A 34 -6.36 6.35 1.95
C VAL A 34 -5.60 5.06 2.21
N LEU A 35 -5.05 4.94 3.41
CA LEU A 35 -4.15 3.86 3.80
C LEU A 35 -4.90 2.85 4.68
N VAL A 36 -4.93 1.59 4.23
CA VAL A 36 -5.64 0.47 4.86
C VAL A 36 -4.61 -0.58 5.28
N HIS A 37 -4.50 -0.83 6.59
CA HIS A 37 -3.58 -1.81 7.15
C HIS A 37 -4.07 -3.25 6.95
N GLY A 38 -3.18 -4.22 7.15
CA GLY A 38 -3.47 -5.64 7.14
C GLY A 38 -3.95 -6.18 8.49
N ALA A 39 -4.10 -7.50 8.56
CA ALA A 39 -4.40 -8.24 9.77
C ALA A 39 -3.27 -8.12 10.83
N TRP A 40 -3.64 -8.24 12.10
CA TRP A 40 -2.80 -8.11 13.29
C TRP A 40 -2.08 -6.76 13.42
N GLN A 41 -2.51 -5.77 12.61
CA GLN A 41 -1.93 -4.44 12.55
C GLN A 41 -2.99 -3.38 12.85
N ALA A 42 -2.57 -2.12 12.96
CA ALA A 42 -3.47 -1.03 13.30
C ALA A 42 -2.92 0.28 12.68
N PRO A 43 -3.65 1.41 12.73
CA PRO A 43 -3.26 2.66 12.05
C PRO A 43 -1.81 3.12 12.26
N TYR A 44 -1.23 2.84 13.43
CA TYR A 44 0.12 3.27 13.80
C TYR A 44 1.19 2.91 12.76
N VAL A 45 0.98 1.80 12.04
CA VAL A 45 1.95 1.29 11.06
C VAL A 45 2.17 2.27 9.91
N TRP A 46 1.20 3.14 9.62
CA TRP A 46 1.25 4.10 8.55
C TRP A 46 1.76 5.48 8.97
N ASN A 47 2.07 5.71 10.25
CA ASN A 47 2.40 7.05 10.76
C ASN A 47 3.54 7.74 10.00
N SER A 48 4.65 7.03 9.76
CA SER A 48 5.80 7.57 9.03
C SER A 48 5.47 7.84 7.56
N VAL A 49 4.75 6.92 6.90
CA VAL A 49 4.32 7.07 5.50
C VAL A 49 3.37 8.25 5.35
N LYS A 50 2.39 8.39 6.26
CA LYS A 50 1.49 9.53 6.33
C LYS A 50 2.26 10.84 6.42
N ALA A 51 3.16 10.96 7.39
CA ALA A 51 3.94 12.18 7.57
C ALA A 51 4.77 12.53 6.33
N ASN A 52 5.37 11.53 5.68
CA ASN A 52 6.15 11.72 4.46
C ASN A 52 5.30 12.18 3.26
N LEU A 53 4.11 11.62 3.08
CA LEU A 53 3.17 12.02 2.03
C LEU A 53 2.60 13.42 2.27
N GLU A 54 2.23 13.75 3.51
CA GLU A 54 1.74 15.08 3.89
C GLU A 54 2.82 16.15 3.70
N LYS A 55 4.09 15.83 3.97
CA LYS A 55 5.24 16.71 3.69
C LYS A 55 5.38 17.06 2.20
N GLN A 56 4.89 16.21 1.30
CA GLN A 56 4.84 16.47 -0.15
C GLN A 56 3.55 17.19 -0.59
N GLY A 57 2.71 17.64 0.36
CA GLY A 57 1.49 18.37 0.08
C GLY A 57 0.29 17.49 -0.28
N HIS A 58 0.38 16.17 -0.10
CA HIS A 58 -0.75 15.26 -0.26
C HIS A 58 -1.64 15.24 0.99
N LYS A 59 -2.91 14.88 0.81
CA LYS A 59 -3.85 14.64 1.91
C LYS A 59 -3.89 13.15 2.22
N VAL A 60 -3.83 12.76 3.49
CA VAL A 60 -3.74 11.35 3.88
C VAL A 60 -4.76 11.01 4.96
N THR A 61 -5.60 10.04 4.67
CA THR A 61 -6.49 9.40 5.64
C THR A 61 -5.97 8.01 5.96
N VAL A 62 -5.76 7.70 7.23
CA VAL A 62 -5.39 6.36 7.69
C VAL A 62 -6.62 5.72 8.31
N ILE A 63 -7.00 4.54 7.84
CA ILE A 63 -8.19 3.85 8.29
C ILE A 63 -7.88 3.04 9.54
N GLU A 64 -8.69 3.23 10.59
CA GLU A 64 -8.79 2.30 11.71
C GLU A 64 -9.92 1.31 11.43
N LEU A 65 -9.55 0.06 11.14
CA LEU A 65 -10.52 -1.00 10.90
C LEU A 65 -11.18 -1.43 12.22
N PRO A 66 -12.47 -1.80 12.22
CA PRO A 66 -13.13 -2.41 13.37
C PRO A 66 -12.30 -3.55 13.99
N GLY A 67 -12.29 -3.64 15.32
CA GLY A 67 -11.53 -4.64 16.09
C GLY A 67 -10.03 -4.40 16.21
N HIS A 68 -9.51 -3.32 15.61
CA HIS A 68 -8.07 -3.02 15.60
C HIS A 68 -7.74 -1.71 16.32
N GLY A 69 -6.49 -1.56 16.73
CA GLY A 69 -6.03 -0.34 17.39
C GLY A 69 -6.79 -0.06 18.68
N SER A 70 -7.50 1.06 18.73
CA SER A 70 -8.35 1.46 19.85
C SER A 70 -9.80 1.00 19.71
N ASP A 71 -10.22 0.58 18.52
CA ASP A 71 -11.57 0.10 18.25
C ASP A 71 -11.91 -1.16 19.08
N GLN A 72 -13.14 -1.17 19.61
CA GLN A 72 -13.66 -2.18 20.52
C GLN A 72 -14.82 -2.98 19.92
N THR A 73 -15.02 -2.92 18.59
CA THR A 73 -16.05 -3.73 17.92
C THR A 73 -15.80 -5.21 18.22
N PRO A 74 -16.81 -5.95 18.71
CA PRO A 74 -16.64 -7.37 19.02
C PRO A 74 -16.24 -8.19 17.78
N PRO A 75 -15.22 -9.08 17.86
CA PRO A 75 -14.74 -9.84 16.70
C PRO A 75 -15.82 -10.63 15.95
N GLY A 76 -16.81 -11.17 16.65
CA GLY A 76 -17.91 -11.92 16.04
C GLY A 76 -18.86 -11.09 15.18
N GLU A 77 -18.82 -9.76 15.28
CA GLU A 77 -19.63 -8.86 14.43
C GLU A 77 -18.85 -8.28 13.24
N ILE A 78 -17.59 -8.70 13.06
CA ILE A 78 -16.71 -8.15 12.06
C ILE A 78 -16.73 -9.04 10.81
N THR A 79 -16.95 -8.43 9.66
CA THR A 79 -16.93 -9.07 8.34
C THR A 79 -16.07 -8.26 7.39
N LEU A 80 -15.70 -8.85 6.25
CA LEU A 80 -15.03 -8.11 5.19
C LEU A 80 -15.89 -6.94 4.67
N ASP A 81 -17.22 -7.12 4.64
CA ASP A 81 -18.16 -6.05 4.27
C ASP A 81 -18.16 -4.89 5.27
N ARG A 82 -18.07 -5.17 6.58
CA ARG A 82 -17.97 -4.11 7.60
C ARG A 82 -16.66 -3.32 7.48
N TYR A 83 -15.57 -3.98 7.07
CA TYR A 83 -14.31 -3.31 6.72
C TYR A 83 -14.44 -2.44 5.48
N LYS A 84 -15.08 -2.95 4.43
CA LYS A 84 -15.39 -2.20 3.21
C LYS A 84 -16.22 -0.95 3.53
N GLU A 85 -17.30 -1.08 4.31
CA GLU A 85 -18.18 0.02 4.72
C GLU A 85 -17.41 1.10 5.50
N LYS A 86 -16.55 0.70 6.44
CA LYS A 86 -15.69 1.64 7.18
C LYS A 86 -14.83 2.50 6.25
N VAL A 87 -14.27 1.90 5.20
CA VAL A 87 -13.47 2.64 4.21
C VAL A 87 -14.36 3.55 3.37
N ILE A 88 -15.50 3.07 2.88
CA ILE A 88 -16.46 3.87 2.08
C ILE A 88 -16.94 5.10 2.86
N ASP A 89 -17.27 4.94 4.13
CA ASP A 89 -17.68 6.04 5.01
C ASP A 89 -16.59 7.11 5.08
N ALA A 90 -15.33 6.71 5.21
CA ALA A 90 -14.21 7.65 5.17
C ALA A 90 -14.10 8.36 3.80
N LEU A 91 -14.30 7.63 2.69
CA LEU A 91 -14.26 8.21 1.33
C LEU A 91 -15.38 9.24 1.09
N SER A 92 -16.54 9.07 1.74
CA SER A 92 -17.70 9.96 1.57
C SER A 92 -17.41 11.41 1.99
N THR A 93 -16.43 11.60 2.89
CA THR A 93 -16.02 12.90 3.40
C THR A 93 -14.87 13.54 2.61
N ILE A 94 -14.34 12.84 1.61
CA ILE A 94 -13.21 13.29 0.79
C ILE A 94 -13.71 13.84 -0.55
N ASP A 95 -13.33 15.08 -0.83
CA ASP A 95 -13.54 15.70 -2.14
C ASP A 95 -12.61 15.09 -3.20
N GLY A 96 -13.20 14.71 -4.34
CA GLY A 96 -12.48 14.11 -5.47
C GLY A 96 -12.26 12.60 -5.33
N LYS A 97 -11.32 12.09 -6.13
CA LYS A 97 -10.92 10.68 -6.13
C LYS A 97 -9.78 10.42 -5.15
N VAL A 98 -9.58 9.16 -4.79
CA VAL A 98 -8.55 8.70 -3.87
C VAL A 98 -7.62 7.66 -4.50
N ILE A 99 -6.37 7.65 -4.07
CA ILE A 99 -5.45 6.52 -4.21
C ILE A 99 -5.66 5.63 -2.98
N LEU A 100 -6.30 4.47 -3.19
CA LEU A 100 -6.54 3.48 -2.15
C LEU A 100 -5.31 2.58 -2.03
N VAL A 101 -4.65 2.60 -0.87
CA VAL A 101 -3.46 1.79 -0.60
C VAL A 101 -3.83 0.72 0.43
N GLY A 102 -3.72 -0.54 0.05
CA GLY A 102 -4.03 -1.69 0.90
C GLY A 102 -2.80 -2.55 1.10
N HIS A 103 -2.52 -2.90 2.36
CA HIS A 103 -1.47 -3.86 2.71
C HIS A 103 -2.06 -5.19 3.16
N SER A 104 -1.46 -6.32 2.74
CA SER A 104 -1.88 -7.67 3.16
C SER A 104 -3.40 -7.89 2.98
N LEU A 105 -4.14 -8.21 4.05
CA LEU A 105 -5.62 -8.27 4.08
C LEU A 105 -6.29 -7.01 3.51
N GLY A 106 -5.68 -5.84 3.70
CA GLY A 106 -6.13 -4.57 3.12
C GLY A 106 -6.35 -4.62 1.61
N GLY A 107 -5.65 -5.50 0.89
CA GLY A 107 -5.87 -5.76 -0.53
C GLY A 107 -7.27 -6.31 -0.85
N MET A 108 -7.81 -7.20 -0.02
CA MET A 108 -9.18 -7.72 -0.15
C MET A 108 -10.20 -6.59 0.05
N ILE A 109 -9.94 -5.73 1.04
CA ILE A 109 -10.81 -4.62 1.42
C ILE A 109 -10.86 -3.58 0.31
N ILE A 110 -9.70 -3.07 -0.16
CA ILE A 110 -9.68 -2.05 -1.22
C ILE A 110 -10.26 -2.57 -2.54
N SER A 111 -10.14 -3.87 -2.82
CA SER A 111 -10.76 -4.49 -3.99
C SER A 111 -12.29 -4.42 -3.91
N SER A 112 -12.84 -4.74 -2.73
CA SER A 112 -14.29 -4.65 -2.47
C SER A 112 -14.80 -3.20 -2.47
N VAL A 113 -13.98 -2.26 -2.01
CA VAL A 113 -14.32 -0.82 -2.06
C VAL A 113 -14.35 -0.33 -3.50
N ALA A 114 -13.37 -0.68 -4.32
CA ALA A 114 -13.35 -0.30 -5.74
C ALA A 114 -14.46 -0.97 -6.56
N GLU A 115 -14.96 -2.13 -6.14
CA GLU A 115 -16.19 -2.68 -6.71
C GLU A 115 -17.40 -1.80 -6.39
N ALA A 116 -17.52 -1.34 -5.15
CA ALA A 116 -18.70 -0.61 -4.69
C ALA A 116 -18.73 0.86 -5.17
N VAL A 117 -17.57 1.52 -5.22
CA VAL A 117 -17.42 2.95 -5.56
C VAL A 117 -16.24 3.18 -6.51
N PRO A 118 -16.24 2.56 -7.72
CA PRO A 118 -15.14 2.69 -8.68
C PRO A 118 -14.89 4.14 -9.09
N GLU A 119 -15.94 4.97 -9.14
CA GLU A 119 -15.86 6.40 -9.49
C GLU A 119 -15.09 7.24 -8.47
N LYS A 120 -15.05 6.81 -7.21
CA LYS A 120 -14.26 7.45 -6.15
C LYS A 120 -12.80 6.98 -6.13
N THR A 121 -12.48 5.89 -6.81
CA THR A 121 -11.14 5.30 -6.78
C THR A 121 -10.35 5.74 -8.01
N GLU A 122 -9.26 6.49 -7.80
CA GLU A 122 -8.32 6.84 -8.87
C GLU A 122 -7.45 5.64 -9.22
N LYS A 123 -6.81 5.04 -8.20
CA LYS A 123 -5.92 3.89 -8.31
C LYS A 123 -6.02 3.01 -7.09
N LEU A 124 -5.78 1.71 -7.31
CA LEU A 124 -5.56 0.72 -6.27
C LEU A 124 -4.06 0.43 -6.18
N VAL A 125 -3.48 0.58 -4.98
CA VAL A 125 -2.08 0.26 -4.71
C VAL A 125 -2.02 -0.88 -3.69
N TYR A 126 -1.53 -2.03 -4.14
CA TYR A 126 -1.35 -3.22 -3.32
C TYR A 126 0.08 -3.26 -2.80
N VAL A 127 0.27 -3.21 -1.48
CA VAL A 127 1.59 -3.32 -0.84
C VAL A 127 1.68 -4.68 -0.17
N ALA A 128 2.44 -5.62 -0.76
CA ALA A 128 2.50 -7.00 -0.25
C ALA A 128 1.12 -7.60 0.07
N ALA A 129 0.12 -7.29 -0.77
CA ALA A 129 -1.28 -7.47 -0.43
C ALA A 129 -1.96 -8.56 -1.24
N TYR A 130 -2.98 -9.19 -0.66
CA TYR A 130 -3.81 -10.13 -1.41
C TYR A 130 -4.56 -9.37 -2.51
N LEU A 131 -4.43 -9.85 -3.75
CA LEU A 131 -5.14 -9.34 -4.92
C LEU A 131 -6.05 -10.46 -5.45
N PRO A 132 -7.33 -10.49 -5.02
CA PRO A 132 -8.23 -11.60 -5.32
C PRO A 132 -8.87 -11.50 -6.71
N ALA A 133 -9.25 -12.65 -7.25
CA ALA A 133 -10.30 -12.75 -8.26
C ALA A 133 -11.68 -12.83 -7.59
N THR A 134 -12.74 -12.57 -8.37
CA THR A 134 -14.12 -12.70 -7.88
C THR A 134 -14.39 -14.10 -7.34
N GLY A 135 -15.13 -14.18 -6.24
CA GLY A 135 -15.47 -15.40 -5.51
C GLY A 135 -14.39 -15.91 -4.55
N GLN A 136 -13.16 -15.38 -4.61
CA GLN A 136 -12.08 -15.84 -3.73
C GLN A 136 -12.13 -15.22 -2.34
N THR A 137 -11.74 -16.01 -1.36
CA THR A 137 -11.43 -15.58 0.01
C THR A 137 -9.93 -15.37 0.20
N LEU A 138 -9.54 -14.65 1.24
CA LEU A 138 -8.12 -14.53 1.61
C LEU A 138 -7.57 -15.91 2.00
N ASN A 139 -8.33 -16.65 2.79
CA ASN A 139 -7.95 -17.98 3.26
C ASN A 139 -7.62 -18.93 2.10
N GLU A 140 -8.45 -18.99 1.06
CA GLU A 140 -8.17 -19.81 -0.12
C GLU A 140 -6.88 -19.40 -0.83
N LEU A 141 -6.65 -18.09 -1.02
CA LEU A 141 -5.41 -17.59 -1.62
C LEU A 141 -4.18 -17.98 -0.81
N ALA A 142 -4.24 -17.79 0.52
CA ALA A 142 -3.16 -18.15 1.44
C ALA A 142 -2.85 -19.65 1.38
N HIS A 143 -3.86 -20.52 1.28
CA HIS A 143 -3.67 -21.97 1.14
C HIS A 143 -3.02 -22.38 -0.18
N THR A 144 -2.96 -21.50 -1.19
CA THR A 144 -2.20 -21.76 -2.41
C THR A 144 -0.72 -21.39 -2.31
N ASP A 145 -0.26 -20.83 -1.18
CA ASP A 145 1.11 -20.34 -0.99
C ASP A 145 1.98 -21.32 -0.20
N PRO A 146 2.63 -22.30 -0.86
CA PRO A 146 3.49 -23.26 -0.17
C PRO A 146 4.75 -22.64 0.42
N ASP A 147 5.09 -21.42 0.02
CA ASP A 147 6.28 -20.70 0.47
C ASP A 147 5.98 -19.77 1.65
N SER A 148 4.71 -19.64 2.06
CA SER A 148 4.32 -18.85 3.23
C SER A 148 4.75 -19.55 4.51
N GLN A 149 5.47 -18.82 5.36
CA GLN A 149 5.80 -19.30 6.71
C GLN A 149 4.62 -19.11 7.67
N LEU A 150 3.67 -18.20 7.37
CA LEU A 150 2.47 -18.01 8.19
C LEU A 150 1.56 -19.25 8.15
N GLY A 151 1.49 -19.92 6.99
CA GLY A 151 0.74 -21.17 6.80
C GLY A 151 1.39 -22.42 7.39
N GLY A 152 2.55 -22.29 8.06
CA GLY A 152 3.26 -23.41 8.66
C GLY A 152 2.52 -24.06 9.83
N ASP A 153 2.78 -25.35 10.05
CA ASP A 153 2.14 -26.13 11.11
C ASP A 153 2.33 -25.48 12.49
N GLY A 154 1.21 -25.18 13.16
CA GLY A 154 1.20 -24.60 14.51
C GLY A 154 1.61 -23.12 14.60
N VAL A 155 1.74 -22.42 13.47
CA VAL A 155 2.01 -20.98 13.44
C VAL A 155 0.76 -20.16 13.76
N LEU A 156 -0.39 -20.55 13.19
CA LEU A 156 -1.69 -19.97 13.52
C LEU A 156 -2.35 -20.70 14.71
N ILE A 157 -2.93 -19.93 15.62
CA ILE A 157 -3.60 -20.40 16.83
C ILE A 157 -5.07 -19.92 16.76
N PHE A 158 -5.98 -20.85 16.50
CA PHE A 158 -7.41 -20.57 16.53
C PHE A 158 -7.90 -20.56 17.97
N ASN A 159 -8.48 -19.44 18.42
CA ASN A 159 -8.86 -19.25 19.82
C ASN A 159 -10.16 -19.97 20.17
N ASN A 160 -10.34 -20.23 21.46
CA ASN A 160 -11.52 -20.93 21.99
C ASN A 160 -12.84 -20.15 21.81
N ASP A 161 -12.78 -18.86 21.51
CA ASP A 161 -13.95 -18.05 21.18
C ASP A 161 -14.54 -18.38 19.79
N GLY A 162 -13.80 -19.11 18.95
CA GLY A 162 -14.19 -19.53 17.62
C GLY A 162 -14.26 -18.39 16.59
N VAL A 163 -13.89 -17.16 16.96
CA VAL A 163 -14.04 -15.97 16.12
C VAL A 163 -12.76 -15.15 15.99
N THR A 164 -11.70 -15.50 16.74
CA THR A 164 -10.39 -14.88 16.60
C THR A 164 -9.27 -15.89 16.30
N VAL A 165 -8.22 -15.39 15.65
CA VAL A 165 -7.01 -16.13 15.33
C VAL A 165 -5.77 -15.34 15.74
N ASP A 166 -4.84 -16.05 16.37
CA ASP A 166 -3.54 -15.53 16.78
C ASP A 166 -2.41 -16.12 15.93
N VAL A 167 -1.28 -15.42 15.91
CA VAL A 167 -0.01 -15.93 15.44
C VAL A 167 0.83 -16.27 16.65
N LYS A 168 1.54 -17.39 16.60
CA LYS A 168 2.46 -17.82 17.65
C LYS A 168 3.46 -16.69 17.96
N GLN A 169 3.51 -16.29 19.23
CA GLN A 169 4.23 -15.10 19.68
C GLN A 169 5.71 -15.05 19.25
N ASP A 170 6.41 -16.20 19.30
CA ASP A 170 7.82 -16.29 18.89
C ASP A 170 8.03 -16.16 17.36
N GLN A 171 6.97 -16.21 16.56
CA GLN A 171 7.01 -16.03 15.10
C GLN A 171 6.72 -14.59 14.66
N LEU A 172 6.13 -13.76 15.52
CA LEU A 172 5.65 -12.42 15.13
C LEU A 172 6.74 -11.56 14.47
N VAL A 173 7.92 -11.49 15.08
CA VAL A 173 9.04 -10.73 14.53
C VAL A 173 9.51 -11.32 13.21
N ASN A 174 9.71 -12.64 13.15
CA ASN A 174 10.19 -13.32 11.94
C ASN A 174 9.23 -13.14 10.75
N LEU A 175 7.93 -13.16 11.00
CA LEU A 175 6.92 -13.09 9.94
C LEU A 175 6.68 -11.66 9.47
N PHE A 176 6.47 -10.73 10.41
CA PHE A 176 5.93 -9.43 10.07
C PHE A 176 7.00 -8.33 9.91
N ILE A 177 8.16 -8.45 10.57
CA ILE A 177 9.09 -7.33 10.71
C ILE A 177 10.56 -7.78 10.98
N GLN A 178 10.99 -8.87 10.35
CA GLN A 178 12.30 -9.46 10.56
C GLN A 178 13.46 -8.54 10.15
N ASP A 179 13.18 -7.57 9.29
CA ASP A 179 14.10 -6.55 8.79
C ASP A 179 13.98 -5.21 9.52
N GLY A 180 13.12 -5.11 10.55
CA GLY A 180 13.03 -3.93 11.41
C GLY A 180 14.12 -3.86 12.47
N THR A 181 14.40 -2.66 12.98
CA THR A 181 15.27 -2.47 14.15
C THR A 181 14.60 -3.04 15.42
N PRO A 182 15.34 -3.32 16.51
CA PRO A 182 14.75 -3.81 17.76
C PRO A 182 13.61 -2.92 18.28
N GLU A 183 13.69 -1.60 18.10
CA GLU A 183 12.65 -0.65 18.49
C GLU A 183 11.37 -0.86 17.68
N VAL A 184 11.50 -1.05 16.36
CA VAL A 184 10.38 -1.30 15.45
C VAL A 184 9.77 -2.69 15.69
N GLN A 185 10.61 -3.69 15.95
CA GLN A 185 10.14 -5.04 16.33
C GLN A 185 9.32 -4.99 17.62
N ASN A 186 9.82 -4.30 18.65
CA ASN A 186 9.09 -4.10 19.91
C ASN A 186 7.81 -3.29 19.72
N LEU A 187 7.78 -2.34 18.79
CA LEU A 187 6.56 -1.60 18.44
C LEU A 187 5.48 -2.55 17.90
N VAL A 188 5.84 -3.47 17.01
CA VAL A 188 4.90 -4.49 16.49
C VAL A 188 4.38 -5.38 17.61
N LEU A 189 5.29 -5.93 18.44
CA LEU A 189 4.90 -6.81 19.55
C LEU A 189 3.97 -6.11 20.55
N LYS A 190 4.25 -4.84 20.89
CA LYS A 190 3.47 -4.08 21.87
C LYS A 190 2.05 -3.76 21.38
N ASN A 191 1.87 -3.60 20.08
CA ASN A 191 0.57 -3.23 19.48
C ASN A 191 -0.17 -4.42 18.88
N TYR A 192 0.36 -5.64 19.06
CA TYR A 192 -0.28 -6.85 18.57
C TYR A 192 -1.59 -7.13 19.31
N ARG A 193 -2.62 -7.55 18.56
CA ARG A 193 -3.92 -8.02 19.06
C ARG A 193 -4.35 -9.23 18.23
N SER A 194 -5.15 -10.13 18.82
CA SER A 194 -5.77 -11.24 18.09
C SER A 194 -6.67 -10.70 16.97
N GLU A 195 -6.70 -11.42 15.85
CA GLU A 195 -7.38 -10.97 14.63
C GLU A 195 -8.77 -11.58 14.49
N PRO A 196 -9.80 -10.82 14.06
CA PRO A 196 -11.09 -11.38 13.67
C PRO A 196 -10.96 -12.36 12.49
N LEU A 197 -11.48 -13.58 12.65
CA LEU A 197 -11.31 -14.65 11.67
C LEU A 197 -12.25 -14.51 10.45
N ILE A 198 -13.48 -14.02 10.66
CA ILE A 198 -14.55 -14.01 9.65
C ILE A 198 -14.14 -13.28 8.34
N PRO A 199 -13.45 -12.12 8.36
CA PRO A 199 -12.97 -11.46 7.14
C PRO A 199 -12.08 -12.33 6.24
N PHE A 200 -11.39 -13.34 6.79
CA PHE A 200 -10.49 -14.21 6.01
C PHE A 200 -11.26 -15.18 5.11
N ILE A 201 -12.49 -15.51 5.49
CA ILE A 201 -13.35 -16.50 4.82
C ILE A 201 -14.53 -15.88 4.09
N ASN A 202 -14.71 -14.55 4.15
CA ASN A 202 -15.70 -13.86 3.34
C ASN A 202 -15.16 -13.68 1.90
N PRO A 203 -15.90 -14.13 0.87
CA PRO A 203 -15.47 -13.97 -0.50
C PRO A 203 -15.70 -12.53 -0.98
N VAL A 204 -14.90 -12.08 -1.94
CA VAL A 204 -15.18 -10.85 -2.68
C VAL A 204 -16.05 -11.14 -3.90
N SER A 205 -16.89 -10.18 -4.30
CA SER A 205 -17.58 -10.22 -5.59
C SER A 205 -17.06 -9.06 -6.42
N LEU A 206 -16.44 -9.34 -7.57
CA LEU A 206 -15.74 -8.34 -8.37
C LEU A 206 -16.16 -8.44 -9.84
N THR A 207 -16.36 -7.31 -10.51
CA THR A 207 -16.76 -7.22 -11.92
C THR A 207 -15.69 -6.56 -12.78
N ALA A 208 -15.79 -6.74 -14.10
CA ALA A 208 -14.89 -6.07 -15.04
C ALA A 208 -15.19 -4.57 -15.11
N GLU A 209 -16.47 -4.20 -14.99
CA GLU A 209 -16.99 -2.85 -15.13
C GLU A 209 -16.64 -1.94 -13.96
N ASN A 210 -16.60 -2.48 -12.73
CA ASN A 210 -16.26 -1.71 -11.53
C ASN A 210 -14.81 -1.95 -11.12
N PHE A 211 -14.55 -2.95 -10.28
CA PHE A 211 -13.20 -3.27 -9.81
C PHE A 211 -12.20 -3.41 -10.95
N GLY A 212 -12.57 -4.12 -12.02
CA GLY A 212 -11.73 -4.38 -13.18
C GLY A 212 -11.29 -3.11 -13.90
N ALA A 213 -12.13 -2.08 -13.95
CA ALA A 213 -11.89 -0.82 -14.65
C ALA A 213 -10.90 0.11 -13.92
N VAL A 214 -10.74 -0.05 -12.60
CA VAL A 214 -9.81 0.75 -11.80
C VAL A 214 -8.36 0.30 -12.03
N GLU A 215 -7.45 1.25 -12.24
CA GLU A 215 -6.02 0.99 -12.41
C GLU A 215 -5.43 0.33 -11.16
N LYS A 216 -4.64 -0.73 -11.36
CA LYS A 216 -3.99 -1.50 -10.29
C LYS A 216 -2.48 -1.36 -10.40
N VAL A 217 -1.89 -1.03 -9.26
CA VAL A 217 -0.45 -0.91 -9.05
C VAL A 217 -0.06 -1.85 -7.91
N TYR A 218 1.07 -2.54 -8.03
CA TYR A 218 1.54 -3.45 -7.01
C TYR A 218 2.96 -3.10 -6.57
N ILE A 219 3.17 -2.97 -5.26
CA ILE A 219 4.47 -2.82 -4.62
C ILE A 219 4.83 -4.16 -3.97
N ARG A 220 5.77 -4.85 -4.60
CA ARG A 220 6.24 -6.17 -4.16
C ARG A 220 7.30 -6.06 -3.07
N THR A 221 7.14 -6.85 -2.02
CA THR A 221 8.15 -7.07 -0.97
C THR A 221 8.96 -8.31 -1.32
N LEU A 222 10.29 -8.18 -1.39
CA LEU A 222 11.15 -9.26 -1.93
C LEU A 222 11.55 -10.32 -0.91
N LYS A 223 11.37 -10.05 0.38
CA LYS A 223 11.74 -10.95 1.49
C LYS A 223 10.54 -11.31 2.36
N ASP A 224 9.36 -11.25 1.81
CA ASP A 224 8.12 -11.49 2.54
C ASP A 224 8.00 -12.96 3.00
N HIS A 225 7.73 -13.17 4.28
CA HIS A 225 7.51 -14.49 4.86
C HIS A 225 6.02 -14.84 5.00
N VAL A 226 5.12 -13.87 4.77
CA VAL A 226 3.66 -14.00 4.98
C VAL A 226 2.95 -14.19 3.66
N VAL A 227 3.08 -13.23 2.73
CA VAL A 227 2.58 -13.36 1.35
C VAL A 227 3.81 -13.51 0.48
N SER A 228 4.18 -14.75 0.18
CA SER A 228 5.49 -15.03 -0.41
C SER A 228 5.68 -14.29 -1.73
N PRO A 229 6.93 -13.96 -2.13
CA PRO A 229 7.18 -13.37 -3.44
C PRO A 229 6.58 -14.18 -4.60
N SER A 230 6.45 -15.51 -4.45
CA SER A 230 5.86 -16.38 -5.47
C SER A 230 4.34 -16.22 -5.56
N LEU A 231 3.63 -16.13 -4.44
CA LEU A 231 2.19 -15.83 -4.44
C LEU A 231 1.93 -14.41 -4.96
N GLN A 232 2.74 -13.42 -4.56
CA GLN A 232 2.64 -12.06 -5.09
C GLN A 232 2.76 -12.06 -6.62
N ASP A 233 3.72 -12.79 -7.19
CA ASP A 233 3.88 -12.92 -8.64
C ASP A 233 2.67 -13.55 -9.33
N ARG A 234 2.07 -14.60 -8.74
CA ARG A 234 0.87 -15.23 -9.29
C ARG A 234 -0.31 -14.26 -9.30
N MET A 235 -0.56 -13.57 -8.19
CA MET A 235 -1.67 -12.62 -8.09
C MET A 235 -1.50 -11.41 -9.00
N ILE A 236 -0.27 -10.90 -9.16
CA ILE A 236 0.05 -9.83 -10.11
C ILE A 236 -0.26 -10.27 -11.55
N THR A 237 0.14 -11.49 -11.92
CA THR A 237 -0.05 -12.05 -13.26
C THR A 237 -1.53 -12.22 -13.59
N SER A 238 -2.34 -12.73 -12.65
CA SER A 238 -3.77 -12.94 -12.86
C SER A 238 -4.61 -11.67 -12.68
N GLY A 239 -4.14 -10.69 -11.90
CA GLY A 239 -4.90 -9.53 -11.46
C GLY A 239 -4.88 -8.33 -12.40
N GLY A 240 -4.28 -8.44 -13.59
CA GLY A 240 -4.24 -7.36 -14.58
C GLY A 240 -3.44 -6.12 -14.12
N VAL A 241 -2.44 -6.32 -13.27
CA VAL A 241 -1.58 -5.23 -12.76
C VAL A 241 -0.68 -4.72 -13.88
N LYS A 242 -0.74 -3.41 -14.15
CA LYS A 242 0.07 -2.78 -15.21
C LYS A 242 1.40 -2.22 -14.70
N SER A 243 1.40 -1.74 -13.45
CA SER A 243 2.55 -1.07 -12.85
C SER A 243 3.02 -1.86 -11.63
N ILE A 244 4.27 -2.34 -11.69
CA ILE A 244 4.85 -3.16 -10.64
C ILE A 244 6.12 -2.46 -10.12
N TYR A 245 6.14 -2.22 -8.83
CA TYR A 245 7.29 -1.71 -8.09
C TYR A 245 7.80 -2.78 -7.14
N LYS A 246 9.07 -2.65 -6.71
CA LYS A 246 9.72 -3.62 -5.82
C LYS A 246 10.39 -2.87 -4.68
N ILE A 247 10.34 -3.44 -3.49
CA ILE A 247 11.04 -2.97 -2.31
C ILE A 247 11.70 -4.16 -1.60
N ASN A 248 12.96 -4.00 -1.21
CA ASN A 248 13.78 -5.09 -0.67
C ASN A 248 13.58 -5.28 0.85
N THR A 249 12.32 -5.50 1.26
CA THR A 249 11.89 -5.64 2.66
C THR A 249 11.17 -6.96 2.89
N GLY A 250 10.94 -7.27 4.16
CA GLY A 250 9.91 -8.20 4.61
C GLY A 250 8.49 -7.65 4.42
N HIS A 251 7.55 -8.16 5.21
CA HIS A 251 6.11 -7.93 5.01
C HIS A 251 5.66 -6.48 5.28
N SER A 252 6.36 -5.73 6.12
CA SER A 252 5.90 -4.42 6.64
C SER A 252 6.80 -3.25 6.23
N PRO A 253 6.89 -2.91 4.93
CA PRO A 253 7.79 -1.85 4.42
C PRO A 253 7.49 -0.46 5.00
N PHE A 254 6.27 -0.18 5.42
CA PHE A 254 5.89 1.07 6.08
C PHE A 254 6.53 1.24 7.47
N LEU A 255 7.01 0.16 8.08
CA LEU A 255 7.77 0.17 9.33
C LEU A 255 9.28 0.05 9.09
N SER A 256 9.71 -0.90 8.25
CA SER A 256 11.14 -1.17 8.07
C SER A 256 11.84 -0.17 7.12
N GLN A 257 11.15 0.31 6.08
CA GLN A 257 11.68 1.28 5.12
C GLN A 257 10.61 2.32 4.69
N PRO A 258 10.04 3.10 5.64
CA PRO A 258 8.95 4.04 5.37
C PRO A 258 9.27 5.07 4.29
N ASP A 259 10.50 5.58 4.25
CA ASP A 259 10.91 6.60 3.27
C ASP A 259 10.93 6.04 1.85
N SER A 260 11.44 4.81 1.68
CA SER A 260 11.45 4.13 0.39
C SER A 260 10.04 3.81 -0.10
N LEU A 261 9.16 3.34 0.80
CA LEU A 261 7.76 3.12 0.44
C LEU A 261 7.05 4.43 0.07
N SER A 262 7.29 5.49 0.84
CA SER A 262 6.70 6.81 0.57
C SER A 262 7.13 7.35 -0.80
N ALA A 263 8.42 7.24 -1.13
CA ALA A 263 8.95 7.65 -2.43
C ALA A 263 8.29 6.89 -3.60
N LEU A 264 8.01 5.59 -3.42
CA LEU A 264 7.27 4.80 -4.40
C LEU A 264 5.83 5.29 -4.55
N LEU A 265 5.12 5.54 -3.45
CA LEU A 265 3.74 6.05 -3.48
C LEU A 265 3.66 7.41 -4.17
N ILE A 266 4.57 8.34 -3.87
CA ILE A 266 4.66 9.65 -4.54
C ILE A 266 4.85 9.46 -6.03
N LYS A 267 5.83 8.63 -6.44
CA LYS A 267 6.07 8.31 -7.85
C LYS A 267 4.84 7.71 -8.54
N ILE A 268 4.10 6.82 -7.86
CA ILE A 268 2.89 6.19 -8.41
C ILE A 268 1.80 7.22 -8.72
N SER A 269 1.71 8.28 -7.91
CA SER A 269 0.67 9.30 -8.09
C SER A 269 0.89 10.26 -9.26
N HIS A 270 2.08 10.23 -9.87
CA HIS A 270 2.44 11.04 -11.03
C HIS A 270 2.40 10.29 -12.36
N ASN A 271 2.39 8.96 -12.31
CA ASN A 271 2.21 8.10 -13.49
C ASN A 271 0.73 7.78 -13.69
#